data_AF-A0A4U1JR74-F1
#
_entry.id   AF-A0A4U1JR74-F1
#
_cell.length_a   1.000
_cell.length_b   1.000
_cell.length_c   1.000
_cell.angle_alpha   90.00
_cell.angle_beta   90.00
_cell.angle_gamma   90.00
#
_symmetry.space_group_name_H-M   'P 1'
#
loop_
_entity.id
_entity.type
_entity.pdbx_description
1 polymer ?
#
loop_
_entity_poly.entity_id
_entity_poly.type
_entity_poly.pdbx_seq_one_letter_code
_entity_poly.pdbx_strand_id
1 'polypeptide(L)'
;MNRTATMTEAAARTLGTGYETIRLVHHGAKQWSFAEEPPTVVENAALQHYAAEGWDGVAVEGLSIMFLIKLAAFVEIDPHHVMGCTEAIFSRNLINPKTTAAELLSTMVSADRSRIIRNSQIIRPGKQSFFPGLRKTDLVCLFDALGPDRLHQIATIFAKAPYEFRSGWPDLTLWNGNQVAFREIKAPGDKMHFSQKRLLSEILVPLGYDVRLVDVLPE
;
A
#
# COMPACT_ATOMS: atom_id res chain seq x y z
N MET A 1 -5.66 27.35 25.53
CA MET A 1 -6.85 26.53 25.23
C MET A 1 -6.38 25.11 24.93
N ASN A 2 -6.72 24.14 25.78
CA ASN A 2 -6.44 22.72 25.49
C ASN A 2 -7.36 22.28 24.34
N ARG A 3 -6.80 22.10 23.14
CA ARG A 3 -7.50 21.37 22.09
C ARG A 3 -7.56 19.90 22.52
N THR A 4 -8.77 19.35 22.62
CA THR A 4 -8.96 17.90 22.74
C THR A 4 -8.39 17.25 21.48
N ALA A 5 -7.50 16.28 21.64
CA ALA A 5 -6.93 15.51 20.53
C ALA A 5 -8.06 14.90 19.68
N THR A 6 -7.91 14.89 18.36
CA THR A 6 -8.89 14.21 17.50
C THR A 6 -8.87 12.70 17.76
N MET A 7 -9.93 11.98 17.36
CA MET A 7 -9.94 10.51 17.49
C MET A 7 -8.78 9.87 16.70
N THR A 8 -8.41 10.47 15.56
CA THR A 8 -7.29 10.06 14.72
C THR A 8 -5.97 10.29 15.43
N GLU A 9 -5.75 11.46 16.04
CA GLU A 9 -4.55 11.75 16.82
C GLU A 9 -4.39 10.78 18.01
N ALA A 10 -5.49 10.48 18.72
CA ALA A 10 -5.48 9.50 19.80
C ALA A 10 -5.15 8.08 19.30
N ALA A 11 -5.69 7.70 18.14
CA ALA A 11 -5.40 6.42 17.50
C ALA A 11 -3.92 6.32 17.09
N ALA A 12 -3.35 7.39 16.51
CA ALA A 12 -1.94 7.43 16.12
C ALA A 12 -1.02 7.23 17.32
N ARG A 13 -1.29 7.92 18.44
CA ARG A 13 -0.54 7.74 19.70
C ARG A 13 -0.64 6.31 20.22
N THR A 14 -1.82 5.70 20.14
CA THR A 14 -2.05 4.32 20.61
C THR A 14 -1.29 3.30 19.75
N LEU A 15 -1.22 3.53 18.45
CA LEU A 15 -0.57 2.64 17.49
C LEU A 15 0.94 2.88 17.34
N GLY A 16 1.47 3.97 17.92
CA GLY A 16 2.86 4.36 17.75
C GLY A 16 3.18 4.89 16.34
N THR A 17 2.19 5.44 15.64
CA THR A 17 2.38 6.07 14.32
C THR A 17 2.56 7.59 14.46
N GLY A 18 3.00 8.24 13.39
CA GLY A 18 2.88 9.69 13.29
C GLY A 18 1.42 10.13 13.13
N TYR A 19 1.18 11.40 13.41
CA TYR A 19 -0.09 12.07 13.15
C TYR A 19 0.19 13.39 12.43
N GLU A 20 -0.61 13.71 11.43
CA GLU A 20 -0.57 15.01 10.78
C GLU A 20 -1.95 15.44 10.30
N THR A 21 -2.05 16.71 9.91
CA THR A 21 -3.24 17.27 9.31
C THR A 21 -2.87 17.89 7.98
N ILE A 22 -3.66 17.62 6.95
CA ILE A 22 -3.55 18.31 5.65
C ILE A 22 -4.81 19.12 5.40
N ARG A 23 -4.68 20.15 4.57
CA ARG A 23 -5.79 21.00 4.17
C ARG A 23 -6.10 20.75 2.70
N LEU A 24 -7.37 20.51 2.40
CA LEU A 24 -7.87 20.27 1.04
C LEU A 24 -9.17 21.04 0.84
N VAL A 25 -9.43 21.47 -0.39
CA VAL A 25 -10.68 22.17 -0.75
C VAL A 25 -11.81 21.15 -0.82
N HIS A 26 -12.88 21.37 -0.06
CA HIS A 26 -14.05 20.50 -0.06
C HIS A 26 -15.16 21.08 -0.93
N HIS A 27 -15.56 20.34 -1.97
CA HIS A 27 -16.57 20.77 -2.94
C HIS A 27 -17.98 20.21 -2.62
N GLY A 28 -18.12 19.49 -1.51
CA GLY A 28 -19.31 18.70 -1.18
C GLY A 28 -19.23 17.27 -1.73
N ALA A 29 -20.18 16.41 -1.35
CA ALA A 29 -20.41 15.08 -1.95
C ALA A 29 -19.15 14.21 -2.25
N LYS A 30 -18.29 13.94 -1.25
CA LYS A 30 -17.04 13.16 -1.40
C LYS A 30 -16.05 13.72 -2.45
N GLN A 31 -16.24 14.96 -2.89
CA GLN A 31 -15.36 15.63 -3.84
C GLN A 31 -14.42 16.60 -3.11
N TRP A 32 -13.13 16.41 -3.36
CA TRP A 32 -12.02 17.13 -2.76
C TRP A 32 -11.02 17.54 -3.82
N SER A 33 -10.30 18.63 -3.63
CA SER A 33 -9.13 18.96 -4.46
C SER A 33 -7.98 19.47 -3.61
N PHE A 34 -6.77 19.31 -4.14
CA PHE A 34 -5.60 20.03 -3.65
C PHE A 34 -5.42 21.29 -4.52
N ALA A 35 -5.47 22.47 -3.91
CA ALA A 35 -5.43 23.74 -4.62
C ALA A 35 -6.46 23.79 -5.79
N GLU A 36 -6.02 24.22 -6.97
CA GLU A 36 -6.85 24.39 -8.18
C GLU A 36 -7.01 23.11 -9.02
N GLU A 37 -6.53 21.97 -8.53
CA GLU A 37 -6.69 20.68 -9.23
C GLU A 37 -8.17 20.29 -9.39
N PRO A 38 -8.53 19.50 -10.41
CA PRO A 38 -9.90 19.01 -10.58
C PRO A 38 -10.40 18.21 -9.37
N PRO A 39 -11.67 18.38 -8.95
CA PRO A 39 -12.24 17.62 -7.84
C PRO A 39 -12.18 16.11 -8.07
N THR A 40 -11.78 15.38 -7.03
CA THR A 40 -11.58 13.93 -7.01
C THR A 40 -11.93 13.36 -5.63
N VAL A 41 -11.70 12.08 -5.40
CA VAL A 41 -11.83 11.48 -4.06
C VAL A 41 -10.72 11.95 -3.13
N VAL A 42 -10.95 11.92 -1.82
CA VAL A 42 -10.06 12.54 -0.82
C VAL A 42 -8.63 11.97 -0.87
N GLU A 43 -8.49 10.69 -1.16
CA GLU A 43 -7.21 9.98 -1.24
C GLU A 43 -6.38 10.48 -2.43
N ASN A 44 -7.02 10.76 -3.57
CA ASN A 44 -6.34 11.31 -4.74
C ASN A 44 -5.92 12.77 -4.52
N ALA A 45 -6.76 13.56 -3.87
CA ALA A 45 -6.41 14.94 -3.51
C ALA A 45 -5.27 14.97 -2.46
N ALA A 46 -5.28 14.05 -1.50
CA ALA A 46 -4.16 13.88 -0.57
C ALA A 46 -2.87 13.43 -1.29
N LEU A 47 -2.96 12.54 -2.28
CA LEU A 47 -1.80 12.15 -3.10
C LEU A 47 -1.23 13.34 -3.88
N GLN A 48 -2.08 14.22 -4.44
CA GLN A 48 -1.63 15.45 -5.11
C GLN A 48 -0.90 16.38 -4.14
N HIS A 49 -1.39 16.51 -2.89
CA HIS A 49 -0.71 17.27 -1.84
C HIS A 49 0.71 16.73 -1.58
N TYR A 50 0.88 15.43 -1.34
CA TYR A 50 2.22 14.84 -1.12
C TYR A 50 3.10 14.90 -2.37
N ALA A 51 2.52 14.83 -3.57
CA ALA A 51 3.26 15.01 -4.81
C ALA A 51 3.86 16.42 -4.90
N ALA A 52 3.15 17.45 -4.46
CA ALA A 52 3.68 18.81 -4.36
C ALA A 52 4.81 18.95 -3.33
N GLU A 53 4.89 18.04 -2.35
CA GLU A 53 5.99 17.94 -1.38
C GLU A 53 7.16 17.07 -1.88
N GLY A 54 7.09 16.57 -3.12
CA GLY A 54 8.17 15.80 -3.76
C GLY A 54 8.10 14.29 -3.53
N TRP A 55 6.96 13.75 -3.11
CA TRP A 55 6.72 12.32 -3.08
C TRP A 55 6.15 11.80 -4.40
N ASP A 56 6.61 10.64 -4.84
CA ASP A 56 5.83 9.82 -5.75
C ASP A 56 4.93 8.88 -4.94
N GLY A 57 3.86 8.35 -5.54
CA GLY A 57 2.96 7.48 -4.80
C GLY A 57 1.78 6.94 -5.59
N VAL A 58 1.00 6.11 -4.92
CA VAL A 58 -0.27 5.59 -5.40
C VAL A 58 -1.32 5.58 -4.30
N ALA A 59 -2.57 5.85 -4.69
CA ALA A 59 -3.76 5.80 -3.85
C ALA A 59 -4.59 4.54 -4.18
N VAL A 60 -4.03 3.36 -3.91
CA VAL A 60 -4.64 2.06 -4.25
C VAL A 60 -4.62 1.09 -3.06
N GLU A 61 -4.62 1.63 -1.85
CA GLU A 61 -4.49 0.86 -0.61
C GLU A 61 -3.26 -0.08 -0.69
N GLY A 62 -3.44 -1.34 -0.32
CA GLY A 62 -2.39 -2.37 -0.27
C GLY A 62 -2.04 -3.03 -1.58
N LEU A 63 -2.73 -2.67 -2.67
CA LEU A 63 -2.60 -3.40 -3.93
C LEU A 63 -1.17 -3.32 -4.46
N SER A 64 -0.54 -2.15 -4.39
CA SER A 64 0.85 -1.94 -4.81
C SER A 64 1.81 -2.94 -4.14
N ILE A 65 1.71 -3.09 -2.81
CA ILE A 65 2.53 -4.01 -2.02
C ILE A 65 2.19 -5.46 -2.32
N MET A 66 0.90 -5.83 -2.34
CA MET A 66 0.48 -7.20 -2.61
C MET A 66 0.90 -7.67 -4.01
N PHE A 67 0.83 -6.81 -5.02
CA PHE A 67 1.33 -7.12 -6.36
C PHE A 67 2.84 -7.24 -6.37
N LEU A 68 3.58 -6.37 -5.67
CA LEU A 68 5.03 -6.52 -5.55
C LEU A 68 5.45 -7.83 -4.90
N ILE A 69 4.78 -8.24 -3.82
CA ILE A 69 5.02 -9.55 -3.19
C ILE A 69 4.86 -10.65 -4.24
N LYS A 70 3.77 -10.64 -5.00
CA LYS A 70 3.53 -11.63 -6.06
C LYS A 70 4.60 -11.59 -7.14
N LEU A 71 4.99 -10.41 -7.61
CA LEU A 71 6.02 -10.24 -8.64
C LEU A 71 7.39 -10.75 -8.18
N ALA A 72 7.73 -10.61 -6.91
CA ALA A 72 9.00 -11.06 -6.35
C ALA A 72 9.01 -12.56 -5.98
N ALA A 73 7.85 -13.12 -5.59
CA ALA A 73 7.70 -14.48 -5.10
C ALA A 73 7.97 -15.58 -6.13
N PHE A 74 7.97 -15.24 -7.42
CA PHE A 74 8.27 -16.18 -8.50
C PHE A 74 9.49 -15.72 -9.30
N VAL A 75 10.38 -16.66 -9.62
CA VAL A 75 11.46 -16.41 -10.59
C VAL A 75 10.85 -16.04 -11.95
N GLU A 76 9.80 -16.75 -12.35
CA GLU A 76 8.99 -16.45 -13.52
C GLU A 76 7.52 -16.76 -13.20
N ILE A 77 6.63 -15.82 -13.53
CA ILE A 77 5.19 -16.03 -13.36
C ILE A 77 4.67 -16.83 -14.55
N ASP A 78 4.14 -18.02 -14.30
CA ASP A 78 3.35 -18.74 -15.31
C ASP A 78 2.11 -17.91 -15.69
N PRO A 79 1.75 -17.78 -16.97
CA PRO A 79 0.51 -17.11 -17.39
C PRO A 79 -0.76 -17.61 -16.67
N HIS A 80 -0.82 -18.88 -16.25
CA HIS A 80 -1.93 -19.44 -15.46
C HIS A 80 -1.94 -18.92 -14.01
N HIS A 81 -0.78 -18.51 -13.46
CA HIS A 81 -0.64 -17.86 -12.15
C HIS A 81 -1.11 -16.40 -12.14
N VAL A 82 -1.36 -15.80 -13.30
CA VAL A 82 -1.71 -14.37 -13.43
C VAL A 82 -3.01 -14.05 -12.67
N MET A 83 -3.96 -14.99 -12.58
CA MET A 83 -5.26 -14.79 -11.92
C MET A 83 -5.29 -15.02 -10.41
N GLY A 84 -4.24 -15.61 -9.82
CA GLY A 84 -4.20 -15.83 -8.38
C GLY A 84 -3.98 -14.53 -7.59
N CYS A 85 -4.85 -14.22 -6.63
CA CYS A 85 -4.60 -13.15 -5.67
C CYS A 85 -3.43 -13.53 -4.74
N THR A 86 -2.67 -12.55 -4.25
CA THR A 86 -1.47 -12.78 -3.43
C THR A 86 -1.79 -13.59 -2.17
N GLU A 87 -2.91 -13.32 -1.51
CA GLU A 87 -3.36 -14.08 -0.34
C GLU A 87 -3.66 -15.55 -0.64
N ALA A 88 -4.19 -15.85 -1.83
CA ALA A 88 -4.47 -17.22 -2.26
C ALA A 88 -3.16 -17.98 -2.54
N ILE A 89 -2.18 -17.29 -3.12
CA ILE A 89 -0.83 -17.81 -3.39
C ILE A 89 -0.14 -18.19 -2.07
N PHE A 90 -0.20 -17.33 -1.04
CA PHE A 90 0.49 -17.59 0.24
C PHE A 90 -0.27 -18.52 1.20
N SER A 91 -1.58 -18.73 1.01
CA SER A 91 -2.37 -19.59 1.89
C SER A 91 -2.37 -21.07 1.48
N ARG A 92 -2.74 -21.35 0.22
CA ARG A 92 -2.86 -22.73 -0.30
C ARG A 92 -2.24 -22.93 -1.68
N ASN A 93 -1.82 -21.84 -2.34
CA ASN A 93 -1.32 -21.81 -3.70
C ASN A 93 -2.08 -22.76 -4.65
N LEU A 94 -3.39 -22.56 -4.80
CA LEU A 94 -4.25 -23.49 -5.55
C LEU A 94 -3.83 -23.72 -7.01
N ILE A 95 -2.97 -22.85 -7.54
CA ILE A 95 -2.47 -22.91 -8.92
C ILE A 95 -1.21 -23.79 -9.01
N ASN A 96 -0.35 -23.78 -7.99
CA ASN A 96 0.71 -24.77 -7.83
C ASN A 96 0.82 -25.23 -6.36
N PRO A 97 0.00 -26.22 -5.95
CA PRO A 97 -0.05 -26.69 -4.57
C PRO A 97 1.26 -27.29 -4.05
N LYS A 98 2.23 -27.58 -4.93
CA LYS A 98 3.55 -28.09 -4.55
C LYS A 98 4.47 -26.98 -4.04
N THR A 99 4.21 -25.73 -4.39
CA THR A 99 5.04 -24.60 -3.97
C THR A 99 4.47 -24.00 -2.68
N THR A 100 5.24 -24.13 -1.62
CA THR A 100 4.92 -23.65 -0.26
C THR A 100 5.19 -22.15 -0.10
N ALA A 101 4.57 -21.53 0.90
CA ALA A 101 4.86 -20.14 1.25
C ALA A 101 6.34 -19.91 1.59
N ALA A 102 7.01 -20.89 2.23
CA ALA A 102 8.42 -20.80 2.56
C ALA A 102 9.32 -20.76 1.30
N GLU A 103 9.02 -21.56 0.28
CA GLU A 103 9.74 -21.54 -0.99
C GLU A 103 9.53 -20.20 -1.74
N LEU A 104 8.29 -19.68 -1.73
CA LEU A 104 8.00 -18.36 -2.30
C LEU A 104 8.79 -17.25 -1.59
N LEU A 105 8.81 -17.23 -0.26
CA LEU A 105 9.59 -16.27 0.52
C LEU A 105 11.08 -16.38 0.21
N SER A 106 11.63 -17.59 0.15
CA SER A 106 13.05 -17.81 -0.15
C SER A 106 13.44 -17.24 -1.52
N THR A 107 12.54 -17.27 -2.50
CA THR A 107 12.74 -16.73 -3.83
C THR A 107 12.82 -15.20 -3.82
N MET A 108 12.11 -14.52 -2.91
CA MET A 108 12.05 -13.06 -2.84
C MET A 108 13.37 -12.42 -2.42
N VAL A 109 14.19 -13.12 -1.63
CA VAL A 109 15.48 -12.61 -1.13
C VAL A 109 16.42 -12.24 -2.29
N SER A 110 16.32 -12.97 -3.41
CA SER A 110 17.13 -12.71 -4.60
C SER A 110 16.36 -11.95 -5.70
N ALA A 111 15.21 -11.34 -5.38
CA ALA A 111 14.45 -10.58 -6.36
C ALA A 111 15.25 -9.33 -6.77
N ASP A 112 15.25 -9.04 -8.07
CA ASP A 112 15.90 -7.87 -8.63
C ASP A 112 14.93 -7.09 -9.51
N ARG A 113 15.34 -5.88 -9.87
CA ARG A 113 14.57 -4.98 -10.73
C ARG A 113 14.18 -5.64 -12.05
N SER A 114 15.09 -6.40 -12.65
CA SER A 114 14.87 -7.13 -13.91
C SER A 114 13.74 -8.16 -13.80
N ARG A 115 13.67 -8.90 -12.69
CA ARG A 115 12.59 -9.84 -12.38
C ARG A 115 11.26 -9.12 -12.22
N ILE A 116 11.22 -8.01 -11.47
CA ILE A 116 9.98 -7.24 -11.29
C ILE A 116 9.46 -6.73 -12.63
N ILE A 117 10.34 -6.16 -13.46
CA ILE A 117 9.98 -5.70 -14.81
C ILE A 117 9.43 -6.86 -15.63
N ARG A 118 10.16 -7.97 -15.75
CA ARG A 118 9.76 -9.14 -16.54
C ARG A 118 8.40 -9.67 -16.08
N ASN A 119 8.24 -9.94 -14.78
CA ASN A 119 7.01 -10.50 -14.23
C ASN A 119 5.82 -9.52 -14.38
N SER A 120 6.05 -8.21 -14.29
CA SER A 120 5.01 -7.19 -14.52
C SER A 120 4.48 -7.17 -15.95
N GLN A 121 5.22 -7.71 -16.94
CA GLN A 121 4.75 -7.83 -18.32
C GLN A 121 3.77 -9.00 -18.49
N ILE A 122 3.96 -10.06 -17.72
CA ILE A 122 3.17 -11.30 -17.81
C ILE A 122 1.81 -11.11 -17.13
N ILE A 123 1.76 -10.34 -16.05
CA ILE A 123 0.50 -9.87 -15.47
C ILE A 123 -0.17 -8.94 -16.49
N ARG A 124 -0.88 -9.56 -17.45
CA ARG A 124 -1.79 -8.89 -18.35
C ARG A 124 -3.08 -8.68 -17.56
N PRO A 125 -3.53 -7.43 -17.39
CA PRO A 125 -4.87 -7.20 -16.91
C PRO A 125 -5.85 -7.76 -17.95
N GLY A 126 -6.32 -8.99 -17.74
CA GLY A 126 -7.32 -9.61 -18.61
C GLY A 126 -8.59 -8.77 -18.58
N LYS A 127 -8.97 -8.20 -19.74
CA LYS A 127 -10.28 -7.58 -20.03
C LYS A 127 -11.00 -6.92 -18.83
N GLN A 128 -10.32 -6.06 -18.09
CA GLN A 128 -10.84 -4.99 -17.23
C GLN A 128 -9.64 -4.47 -16.47
N SER A 129 -9.39 -3.16 -16.58
CA SER A 129 -8.77 -2.31 -15.56
C SER A 129 -8.51 -3.05 -14.24
N PHE A 130 -7.29 -3.57 -14.01
CA PHE A 130 -7.09 -4.29 -12.77
C PHE A 130 -7.28 -3.33 -11.60
N PHE A 131 -6.77 -2.09 -11.64
CA PHE A 131 -7.29 -0.97 -10.84
C PHE A 131 -6.93 0.35 -11.54
N PRO A 132 -7.87 1.27 -11.80
CA PRO A 132 -7.53 2.60 -12.29
C PRO A 132 -6.61 3.28 -11.26
N GLY A 133 -5.34 3.54 -11.63
CA GLY A 133 -4.40 4.27 -10.77
C GLY A 133 -3.07 3.58 -10.48
N LEU A 134 -2.90 2.27 -10.74
CA LEU A 134 -1.62 1.57 -10.54
C LEU A 134 -0.94 1.23 -11.88
N ARG A 135 0.21 1.86 -12.18
CA ARG A 135 0.99 1.60 -13.39
C ARG A 135 2.12 0.61 -13.11
N LYS A 136 2.58 -0.08 -14.16
CA LYS A 136 3.75 -0.96 -14.08
C LYS A 136 5.00 -0.22 -13.59
N THR A 137 5.16 1.03 -14.01
CA THR A 137 6.27 1.90 -13.58
C THR A 137 6.24 2.15 -12.08
N ASP A 138 5.06 2.31 -11.49
CA ASP A 138 4.90 2.56 -10.06
C ASP A 138 5.38 1.35 -9.24
N LEU A 139 5.08 0.12 -9.69
CA LEU A 139 5.59 -1.10 -9.07
C LEU A 139 7.13 -1.15 -9.12
N VAL A 140 7.72 -0.84 -10.27
CA VAL A 140 9.19 -0.83 -10.41
C VAL A 140 9.82 0.22 -9.50
N CYS A 141 9.30 1.46 -9.47
CA CYS A 141 9.82 2.52 -8.62
C CYS A 141 9.67 2.19 -7.12
N LEU A 142 8.51 1.66 -6.72
CA LEU A 142 8.28 1.23 -5.34
C LEU A 142 9.21 0.06 -4.94
N PHE A 143 9.49 -0.87 -5.86
CA PHE A 143 10.47 -1.92 -5.61
C PHE A 143 11.89 -1.35 -5.48
N ASP A 144 12.28 -0.41 -6.34
CA ASP A 144 13.57 0.26 -6.27
C ASP A 144 13.73 1.00 -4.91
N ALA A 145 12.65 1.59 -4.38
CA ALA A 145 12.64 2.25 -3.08
C ALA A 145 12.63 1.28 -1.87
N LEU A 146 11.89 0.16 -1.95
CA LEU A 146 11.81 -0.85 -0.89
C LEU A 146 13.07 -1.71 -0.81
N GLY A 147 13.56 -2.16 -1.96
CA GLY A 147 14.50 -3.26 -2.08
C GLY A 147 13.91 -4.64 -1.73
N PRO A 148 14.63 -5.72 -2.08
CA PRO A 148 14.16 -7.10 -1.86
C PRO A 148 14.03 -7.44 -0.37
N ASP A 149 14.92 -6.94 0.48
CA ASP A 149 14.95 -7.29 1.90
C ASP A 149 13.70 -6.79 2.65
N ARG A 150 13.34 -5.51 2.45
CA ARG A 150 12.17 -4.92 3.11
C ARG A 150 10.87 -5.53 2.57
N LEU A 151 10.79 -5.79 1.26
CA LEU A 151 9.64 -6.48 0.68
C LEU A 151 9.51 -7.91 1.22
N HIS A 152 10.62 -8.63 1.38
CA HIS A 152 10.63 -9.97 1.99
C HIS A 152 10.20 -9.94 3.46
N GLN A 153 10.59 -8.93 4.24
CA GLN A 153 10.13 -8.74 5.62
C GLN A 153 8.61 -8.56 5.70
N ILE A 154 8.04 -7.69 4.84
CA ILE A 154 6.58 -7.53 4.74
C ILE A 154 5.93 -8.88 4.39
N ALA A 155 6.40 -9.54 3.35
CA ALA A 155 5.83 -10.79 2.86
C ALA A 155 5.87 -11.90 3.92
N THR A 156 6.95 -11.96 4.71
CA THR A 156 7.11 -12.95 5.79
C THR A 156 6.04 -12.79 6.85
N ILE A 157 5.65 -11.56 7.21
CA ILE A 157 4.55 -11.33 8.16
C ILE A 157 3.20 -11.60 7.50
N PHE A 158 2.99 -11.10 6.29
CA PHE A 158 1.77 -11.31 5.50
C PHE A 158 1.44 -12.81 5.34
N ALA A 159 2.45 -13.63 5.06
CA ALA A 159 2.34 -15.08 4.86
C ALA A 159 1.74 -15.83 6.06
N LYS A 160 1.84 -15.27 7.28
CA LYS A 160 1.32 -15.91 8.50
C LYS A 160 -0.20 -15.92 8.55
N ALA A 161 -0.85 -14.90 7.97
CA ALA A 161 -2.30 -14.80 7.91
C ALA A 161 -2.75 -14.03 6.64
N PRO A 162 -2.55 -14.58 5.43
CA PRO A 162 -2.67 -13.82 4.18
C PRO A 162 -4.06 -13.22 3.96
N TYR A 163 -5.12 -13.95 4.34
CA TYR A 163 -6.50 -13.46 4.21
C TYR A 163 -6.86 -12.37 5.22
N GLU A 164 -6.17 -12.33 6.36
CA GLU A 164 -6.37 -11.34 7.40
C GLU A 164 -5.61 -10.05 7.08
N PHE A 165 -4.47 -10.14 6.40
CA PHE A 165 -3.64 -9.02 5.98
C PHE A 165 -3.87 -8.53 4.54
N ARG A 166 -4.85 -9.10 3.81
CA ARG A 166 -5.22 -8.62 2.47
C ARG A 166 -5.97 -7.28 2.49
N SER A 167 -6.38 -6.79 3.66
CA SER A 167 -7.13 -5.55 3.84
C SER A 167 -6.58 -4.73 5.00
N GLY A 168 -6.95 -3.45 5.06
CA GLY A 168 -6.48 -2.51 6.10
C GLY A 168 -5.13 -1.88 5.79
N TRP A 169 -4.65 -2.00 4.56
CA TRP A 169 -3.46 -1.26 4.12
C TRP A 169 -3.78 0.23 4.04
N PRO A 170 -2.82 1.12 4.34
CA PRO A 170 -3.02 2.56 4.26
C PRO A 170 -3.41 3.00 2.85
N ASP A 171 -4.25 4.03 2.75
CA ASP A 171 -4.78 4.52 1.48
C ASP A 171 -3.67 4.88 0.49
N LEU A 172 -2.60 5.51 0.98
CA LEU A 172 -1.43 5.89 0.18
C LEU A 172 -0.20 5.06 0.52
N THR A 173 0.46 4.60 -0.53
CA THR A 173 1.86 4.16 -0.50
C THR A 173 2.70 5.17 -1.25
N LEU A 174 3.65 5.81 -0.55
CA LEU A 174 4.49 6.89 -1.06
C LEU A 174 5.96 6.44 -1.10
N TRP A 175 6.72 6.96 -2.05
CA TRP A 175 8.17 6.78 -2.09
C TRP A 175 8.91 8.04 -2.57
N ASN A 176 10.13 8.21 -2.08
CA ASN A 176 11.05 9.27 -2.49
C ASN A 176 12.49 8.75 -2.33
N GLY A 177 13.17 8.49 -3.46
CA GLY A 177 14.43 7.75 -3.45
C GLY A 177 14.27 6.39 -2.78
N ASN A 178 15.05 6.13 -1.72
CA ASN A 178 15.00 4.87 -0.95
C ASN A 178 14.05 4.92 0.26
N GLN A 179 13.26 5.99 0.39
CA GLN A 179 12.27 6.13 1.46
C GLN A 179 10.92 5.62 1.00
N VAL A 180 10.22 4.93 1.89
CA VAL A 180 8.87 4.43 1.68
C VAL A 180 8.05 4.81 2.89
N ALA A 181 6.91 5.44 2.64
CA ALA A 181 6.04 5.98 3.64
C ALA A 181 4.58 5.58 3.35
N PHE A 182 3.78 5.47 4.41
CA PHE A 182 2.38 5.11 4.31
C PHE A 182 1.52 6.18 4.97
N ARG A 183 0.40 6.53 4.34
CA ARG A 183 -0.55 7.51 4.85
C ARG A 183 -1.95 6.92 4.82
N GLU A 184 -2.58 6.93 5.98
CA GLU A 184 -3.98 6.56 6.15
C GLU A 184 -4.79 7.86 6.30
N ILE A 185 -5.66 8.12 5.34
CA ILE A 185 -6.39 9.37 5.16
C ILE A 185 -7.73 9.30 5.87
N LYS A 186 -8.05 10.33 6.64
CA LYS A 186 -9.31 10.46 7.38
C LYS A 186 -10.00 11.76 7.02
N ALA A 187 -10.99 11.68 6.14
CA ALA A 187 -11.92 12.76 5.90
C ALA A 187 -12.78 13.05 7.16
N PRO A 188 -13.38 14.24 7.29
CA PRO A 188 -14.22 14.57 8.44
C PRO A 188 -15.31 13.54 8.72
N GLY A 189 -15.30 12.97 9.93
CA GLY A 189 -16.27 11.97 10.38
C GLY A 189 -15.87 10.51 10.07
N ASP A 190 -14.81 10.28 9.30
CA ASP A 190 -14.27 8.94 9.09
C ASP A 190 -13.58 8.41 10.35
N LYS A 191 -13.57 7.09 10.51
CA LYS A 191 -13.00 6.40 11.66
C LYS A 191 -12.04 5.32 11.20
N MET A 192 -11.09 5.02 12.06
CA MET A 192 -10.14 3.95 11.80
C MET A 192 -10.78 2.56 12.00
N HIS A 193 -10.72 1.74 10.96
CA HIS A 193 -11.21 0.36 10.95
C HIS A 193 -10.28 -0.60 11.71
N PHE A 194 -10.84 -1.70 12.21
CA PHE A 194 -10.08 -2.72 12.94
C PHE A 194 -8.94 -3.35 12.09
N SER A 195 -9.21 -3.65 10.82
CA SER A 195 -8.19 -4.19 9.90
C SER A 195 -7.01 -3.24 9.72
N GLN A 196 -7.25 -1.92 9.66
CA GLN A 196 -6.20 -0.91 9.57
C GLN A 196 -5.33 -0.91 10.82
N LYS A 197 -5.94 -0.81 12.01
CA LYS A 197 -5.20 -0.87 13.29
C LYS A 197 -4.30 -2.08 13.35
N ARG A 198 -4.87 -3.23 12.98
CA ARG A 198 -4.17 -4.50 12.98
C ARG A 198 -2.96 -4.49 12.05
N LEU A 199 -3.15 -4.15 10.79
CA LEU A 199 -2.09 -4.14 9.79
C LEU A 199 -0.96 -3.16 10.17
N LEU A 200 -1.32 -1.97 10.66
CA LEU A 200 -0.34 -1.00 11.14
C LEU A 200 0.47 -1.57 12.31
N SER A 201 -0.21 -2.14 13.31
CA SER A 201 0.44 -2.63 14.54
C SER A 201 1.22 -3.94 14.37
N GLU A 202 0.87 -4.77 13.40
CA GLU A 202 1.49 -6.09 13.20
C GLU A 202 2.52 -6.12 12.06
N ILE A 203 2.39 -5.24 11.06
CA ILE A 203 3.29 -5.20 9.89
C ILE A 203 4.09 -3.91 9.86
N LEU A 204 3.45 -2.75 9.66
CA LEU A 204 4.16 -1.56 9.23
C LEU A 204 4.97 -0.88 10.35
N VAL A 205 4.38 -0.73 11.53
CA VAL A 205 5.05 -0.10 12.68
C VAL A 205 6.22 -0.97 13.19
N PRO A 206 6.06 -2.30 13.41
CA PRO A 206 7.19 -3.14 13.85
C PRO A 206 8.35 -3.21 12.85
N LEU A 207 8.08 -3.05 11.55
CA LEU A 207 9.11 -2.98 10.51
C LEU A 207 9.74 -1.58 10.36
N GLY A 208 9.33 -0.61 11.19
CA GLY A 208 9.93 0.73 11.23
C GLY A 208 9.61 1.60 10.03
N TYR A 209 8.48 1.39 9.35
CA TYR A 209 8.04 2.27 8.27
C TYR A 209 7.52 3.61 8.82
N ASP A 210 7.69 4.68 8.03
CA ASP A 210 7.05 5.97 8.31
C ASP A 210 5.56 5.87 7.99
N VAL A 211 4.77 5.57 9.01
CA VAL A 211 3.31 5.52 8.94
C VAL A 211 2.74 6.74 9.62
N ARG A 212 1.82 7.44 8.96
CA ARG A 212 1.05 8.54 9.57
C ARG A 212 -0.44 8.37 9.36
N LEU A 213 -1.20 8.72 10.39
CA LEU A 213 -2.65 8.94 10.26
C LEU A 213 -2.87 10.42 9.96
N VAL A 214 -3.66 10.70 8.93
CA VAL A 214 -3.78 12.02 8.34
C VAL A 214 -5.23 12.48 8.44
N ASP A 215 -5.49 13.48 9.27
CA ASP A 215 -6.80 14.15 9.24
C ASP A 215 -6.83 15.17 8.10
N VAL A 216 -7.85 15.07 7.26
CA VAL A 216 -8.13 16.08 6.24
C VAL A 216 -9.05 17.14 6.82
N LEU A 217 -8.57 18.37 6.82
CA LEU A 217 -9.32 19.55 7.22
C LEU A 217 -9.82 20.27 5.96
N PRO A 218 -11.11 20.60 5.86
CA PRO A 218 -11.60 21.44 4.77
C PRO A 218 -10.98 22.83 4.87
N GLU A 219 -10.52 23.35 3.73
CA GLU A 219 -10.12 24.76 3.56
C GLU A 219 -11.29 25.73 3.60
#